data_AF-A0A915NDQ7-F1
#
_entry.id   AF-A0A915NDQ7-F1
#
_cell.length_a   1.000
_cell.length_b   1.000
_cell.length_c   1.000
_cell.angle_alpha   90.00
_cell.angle_beta   90.00
_cell.angle_gamma   90.00
#
_symmetry.space_group_name_H-M   'P 1'
#
loop_
_entity.id
_entity.type
_entity.pdbx_description
1 polymer ?
#
loop_
_entity_poly.entity_id
_entity_poly.type
_entity_poly.pdbx_seq_one_letter_code
_entity_poly.pdbx_strand_id
1 'polypeptide(L)'
;MSILSIELNREGARFCNFPKASRNNVTKTGFYVRGDQDVDFEMQRIRLNGNPGTCNPKIPKQWGSVITVADGGTVRNVILGVSSDGTSADINCMGSCTLKNVW
;
A
#
# COMPACT_ATOMS: atom_id res chain seq x y z
N MET A 1 6.75 45.90 -3.82
CA MET A 1 6.87 44.53 -4.34
C MET A 1 6.50 43.61 -3.18
N SER A 2 5.24 43.13 -3.18
CA SER A 2 4.66 42.38 -2.07
C SER A 2 5.24 40.98 -2.03
N ILE A 3 5.88 40.62 -0.93
CA ILE A 3 6.25 39.23 -0.63
C ILE A 3 4.98 38.63 -0.03
N LEU A 4 4.21 37.87 -0.84
CA LEU A 4 3.19 36.97 -0.32
C LEU A 4 3.89 36.02 0.64
N SER A 5 3.79 36.29 1.93
CA SER A 5 4.18 35.37 2.99
C SER A 5 3.35 34.11 2.82
N ILE A 6 4.01 33.03 2.39
CA ILE A 6 3.52 31.66 2.54
C ILE A 6 3.24 31.49 4.03
N GLU A 7 1.97 31.48 4.41
CA GLU A 7 1.54 31.08 5.74
C GLU A 7 1.96 29.61 5.92
N LEU A 8 3.15 29.41 6.47
CA LEU A 8 3.53 28.13 7.05
C LEU A 8 2.53 27.83 8.14
N ASN A 9 1.65 26.86 7.87
CA ASN A 9 0.72 26.33 8.84
C ASN A 9 1.49 25.77 10.05
N ARG A 10 1.66 26.61 11.08
CA ARG A 10 2.43 26.31 12.30
C ARG A 10 1.71 25.37 13.25
N GLU A 11 0.44 25.07 13.01
CA GLU A 11 -0.31 24.09 13.80
C GLU A 11 -0.13 22.65 13.28
N GLY A 12 0.60 22.48 12.16
CA GLY A 12 0.51 21.27 11.36
C GLY A 12 -0.91 21.14 10.80
N ALA A 13 -1.07 20.51 9.65
CA ALA A 13 -2.40 19.96 9.41
C ALA A 13 -2.71 19.05 10.62
N ARG A 14 -3.92 19.12 11.19
CA ARG A 14 -4.47 18.05 12.06
C ARG A 14 -4.66 16.73 11.27
N PHE A 15 -3.78 16.44 10.32
CA PHE A 15 -3.47 15.13 9.80
C PHE A 15 -2.87 14.35 10.96
N CYS A 16 -3.60 13.42 11.58
CA CYS A 16 -3.04 12.19 12.19
C CYS A 16 -4.12 11.38 12.91
N ASN A 17 -5.24 11.06 12.24
CA ASN A 17 -5.94 9.81 12.54
C ASN A 17 -5.57 8.77 11.47
N PHE A 18 -4.28 8.70 11.11
CA PHE A 18 -3.81 7.56 10.34
C PHE A 18 -4.07 6.31 11.20
N PRO A 19 -4.71 5.27 10.67
CA PRO A 19 -5.16 4.17 11.49
C PRO A 19 -3.98 3.48 12.18
N LYS A 20 -4.19 3.12 13.44
CA LYS A 20 -3.26 2.26 14.15
C LYS A 20 -3.34 0.87 13.55
N ALA A 21 -2.21 0.35 13.09
CA ALA A 21 -2.12 -1.03 12.64
C ALA A 21 -2.44 -1.98 13.80
N SER A 22 -3.26 -3.00 13.54
CA SER A 22 -3.52 -4.07 14.51
C SER A 22 -2.26 -4.90 14.77
N ARG A 23 -1.47 -5.14 13.72
CA ARG A 23 -0.13 -5.72 13.75
C ARG A 23 0.66 -5.36 12.50
N ASN A 24 1.98 -5.56 12.54
CA ASN A 24 2.85 -5.41 11.38
C ASN A 24 3.20 -6.79 10.81
N ASN A 25 2.98 -7.00 9.52
CA ASN A 25 3.32 -8.20 8.78
C ASN A 25 4.37 -7.86 7.72
N VAL A 26 5.49 -8.58 7.74
CA VAL A 26 6.54 -8.48 6.71
C VAL A 26 6.59 -9.80 5.99
N THR A 27 6.40 -9.77 4.67
CA THR A 27 6.36 -10.96 3.82
C THR A 27 7.31 -10.78 2.64
N LYS A 28 7.79 -11.90 2.08
CA LYS A 28 8.50 -11.93 0.79
C LYS A 28 7.61 -12.36 -0.38
N THR A 29 6.38 -12.78 -0.07
CA THR A 29 5.39 -13.26 -1.04
C THR A 29 4.12 -12.44 -0.93
N GLY A 30 3.58 -12.00 -2.06
CA GLY A 30 2.31 -11.30 -2.13
C GLY A 30 1.12 -12.18 -1.77
N PHE A 31 0.01 -11.55 -1.40
CA PHE A 31 -1.28 -12.19 -1.21
C PHE A 31 -2.06 -12.26 -2.52
N TYR A 32 -2.89 -13.28 -2.68
CA TYR A 32 -3.81 -13.39 -3.82
C TYR A 32 -5.24 -13.47 -3.32
N VAL A 33 -6.11 -12.59 -3.82
CA VAL A 33 -7.54 -12.53 -3.52
C VAL A 33 -8.31 -12.95 -4.75
N ARG A 34 -9.09 -14.03 -4.64
CA ARG A 34 -9.94 -14.51 -5.73
C ARG A 34 -11.14 -13.59 -5.96
N GLY A 35 -11.75 -13.71 -7.14
CA GLY A 35 -12.85 -12.85 -7.57
C GLY A 35 -14.11 -12.94 -6.72
N ASP A 36 -14.34 -14.09 -6.10
CA ASP A 36 -15.49 -14.36 -5.23
C ASP A 36 -15.22 -14.05 -3.75
N GLN A 37 -14.03 -13.54 -3.42
CA GLN A 37 -13.59 -13.35 -2.04
C GLN A 37 -13.73 -11.89 -1.58
N ASP A 38 -14.18 -11.74 -0.33
CA ASP A 38 -14.03 -10.54 0.48
C ASP A 38 -13.04 -10.84 1.61
N VAL A 39 -11.83 -10.31 1.49
CA VAL A 39 -10.74 -10.55 2.44
C VAL A 39 -10.54 -9.35 3.35
N ASP A 40 -10.79 -9.56 4.64
CA ASP A 40 -10.47 -8.64 5.72
C ASP A 40 -9.05 -8.87 6.22
N PHE A 41 -8.21 -7.83 6.12
CA PHE A 41 -6.86 -7.86 6.69
C PHE A 41 -6.80 -7.31 8.11
N GLU A 42 -7.94 -6.99 8.73
CA GLU A 42 -8.07 -6.62 10.15
C GLU A 42 -7.17 -5.44 10.56
N MET A 43 -6.99 -4.46 9.67
CA MET A 43 -6.08 -3.32 9.82
C MET A 43 -4.61 -3.71 10.03
N GLN A 44 -4.18 -4.84 9.47
CA GLN A 44 -2.75 -5.20 9.41
C GLN A 44 -1.97 -4.21 8.56
N ARG A 45 -0.77 -3.84 9.02
CA ARG A 45 0.23 -3.18 8.17
C ARG A 45 1.09 -4.22 7.46
N ILE A 46 0.98 -4.32 6.15
CA ILE A 46 1.67 -5.33 5.34
C ILE A 46 2.80 -4.66 4.57
N ARG A 47 4.00 -5.24 4.67
CA ARG A 47 5.18 -4.87 3.89
C ARG A 47 5.59 -6.06 3.05
N LEU A 48 5.67 -5.89 1.73
CA LEU A 48 6.31 -6.86 0.86
C LEU A 48 7.79 -6.49 0.69
N ASN A 49 8.67 -7.26 1.30
CA ASN A 49 10.09 -7.15 1.02
C ASN A 49 10.34 -7.70 -0.39
N GLY A 50 10.42 -6.78 -1.35
CA GLY A 50 10.84 -7.07 -2.71
C GLY A 50 12.29 -7.57 -2.77
N ASN A 51 12.73 -7.92 -3.98
CA ASN A 51 14.11 -8.28 -4.20
C ASN A 51 15.00 -7.03 -4.21
N PRO A 52 16.25 -7.12 -3.70
CA PRO A 52 17.22 -6.04 -3.81
C PRO A 52 17.37 -5.58 -5.27
N GLY A 53 17.41 -4.27 -5.48
CA GLY A 53 17.61 -3.68 -6.80
C GLY A 53 16.36 -3.43 -7.64
N THR A 54 15.14 -3.69 -7.13
CA THR A 54 13.89 -3.34 -7.85
C THR A 54 13.63 -1.83 -8.00
N CYS A 55 14.35 -0.98 -7.23
CA CYS A 55 14.43 0.47 -7.43
C CYS A 55 15.37 0.89 -8.58
N ASN A 56 16.01 -0.05 -9.30
CA ASN A 56 16.92 0.30 -10.39
C ASN A 56 16.15 0.55 -11.69
N PRO A 57 16.18 1.77 -12.26
CA PRO A 57 15.45 2.09 -13.49
C PRO A 57 15.94 1.33 -14.73
N LYS A 58 17.11 0.68 -14.66
CA LYS A 58 17.71 -0.09 -15.76
C LYS A 58 17.28 -1.57 -15.77
N ILE A 59 16.64 -2.06 -14.72
CA ILE A 59 16.17 -3.45 -14.63
C ILE A 59 14.69 -3.47 -15.02
N PRO A 60 14.24 -4.39 -15.90
CA PRO A 60 12.82 -4.56 -16.20
C PRO A 60 12.01 -4.69 -14.91
N LYS A 61 11.04 -3.80 -14.73
CA LYS A 61 10.23 -3.69 -13.51
C LYS A 61 9.24 -4.84 -13.41
N GLN A 62 9.71 -6.02 -13.03
CA GLN A 62 8.85 -7.13 -12.60
C GLN A 62 8.61 -6.99 -11.09
N TRP A 63 7.75 -6.05 -10.73
CA TRP A 63 7.45 -5.81 -9.32
C TRP A 63 6.47 -6.86 -8.80
N GLY A 64 6.85 -7.55 -7.72
CA GLY A 64 5.87 -8.29 -6.92
C GLY A 64 4.79 -7.34 -6.42
N SER A 65 3.56 -7.84 -6.28
CA SER A 65 2.46 -7.08 -5.68
C SER A 65 2.25 -7.51 -4.23
N VAL A 66 2.05 -6.57 -3.31
CA VAL A 66 1.67 -6.90 -1.92
C VAL A 66 0.38 -7.71 -1.94
N ILE A 67 -0.61 -7.28 -2.73
CA ILE A 67 -1.88 -7.97 -2.92
C ILE A 67 -2.24 -7.97 -4.41
N THR A 68 -2.45 -9.14 -5.00
CA THR A 68 -3.06 -9.29 -6.32
C THR A 68 -4.52 -9.68 -6.16
N VAL A 69 -5.43 -8.98 -6.82
CA VAL A 69 -6.88 -9.19 -6.72
C VAL A 69 -7.44 -9.57 -8.09
N ALA A 70 -8.06 -10.74 -8.19
CA ALA A 70 -8.75 -11.17 -9.40
C ALA A 70 -10.06 -10.37 -9.61
N ASP A 71 -10.58 -10.37 -10.83
CA ASP A 71 -11.84 -9.72 -11.18
C ASP A 71 -13.00 -10.14 -10.25
N GLY A 72 -13.67 -9.17 -9.64
CA GLY A 72 -14.73 -9.33 -8.63
C GLY A 72 -14.25 -9.22 -7.17
N GLY A 73 -12.95 -9.39 -6.91
CA GLY A 73 -12.45 -9.56 -5.55
C GLY A 73 -12.52 -8.29 -4.69
N THR A 74 -12.59 -8.47 -3.37
CA THR A 74 -12.65 -7.38 -2.38
C THR A 74 -11.52 -7.48 -1.37
N VAL A 75 -10.81 -6.36 -1.16
CA VAL A 75 -9.80 -6.17 -0.12
C VAL A 75 -10.32 -5.13 0.86
N ARG A 76 -10.27 -5.43 2.16
CA ARG A 76 -10.63 -4.45 3.18
C ARG A 76 -9.72 -4.42 4.40
N ASN A 77 -9.70 -3.25 5.04
CA ASN A 77 -9.02 -3.00 6.31
C ASN A 77 -7.53 -3.38 6.25
N VAL A 78 -6.75 -2.75 5.38
CA VAL A 78 -5.31 -3.01 5.27
C VAL A 78 -4.55 -1.69 5.27
N ILE A 79 -3.36 -1.71 5.85
CA ILE A 79 -2.39 -0.62 5.77
C ILE A 79 -1.21 -1.14 4.95
N LEU A 80 -0.81 -0.42 3.91
CA LEU A 80 0.32 -0.75 3.06
C LEU A 80 1.56 -0.07 3.62
N GLY A 81 2.60 -0.85 3.89
CA GLY A 81 3.83 -0.39 4.48
C GLY A 81 4.96 -0.31 3.46
N VAL A 82 5.88 0.62 3.69
CA VAL A 82 7.11 0.76 2.89
C VAL A 82 8.10 -0.34 3.27
N SER A 83 8.63 -1.03 2.26
CA SER A 83 9.75 -1.98 2.39
C SER A 83 11.10 -1.25 2.33
N SER A 84 12.06 -1.66 3.16
CA SER A 84 13.43 -1.15 3.15
C SER A 84 14.29 -1.72 2.01
N ASP A 85 13.89 -2.87 1.47
CA ASP A 85 14.78 -3.72 0.65
C ASP A 85 14.50 -3.61 -0.86
N GLY A 86 13.39 -2.96 -1.24
CA GLY A 86 13.00 -2.82 -2.65
C GLY A 86 11.55 -2.35 -2.81
N THR A 87 11.22 -1.86 -4.01
CA THR A 87 9.86 -1.48 -4.40
C THR A 87 9.02 -2.71 -4.74
N SER A 88 7.75 -2.69 -4.35
CA SER A 88 6.68 -3.56 -4.84
C SER A 88 5.57 -2.70 -5.44
N ALA A 89 4.73 -3.30 -6.29
CA ALA A 89 3.39 -2.76 -6.46
C ALA A 89 2.61 -3.04 -5.17
N ASP A 90 1.75 -2.13 -4.72
CA ASP A 90 0.97 -2.38 -3.52
C ASP A 90 -0.18 -3.33 -3.83
N ILE A 91 -1.25 -2.82 -4.44
CA ILE A 91 -2.40 -3.62 -4.84
C ILE A 91 -2.50 -3.63 -6.37
N ASN A 92 -2.56 -4.82 -6.96
CA ASN A 92 -2.77 -5.01 -8.39
C ASN A 92 -4.13 -5.69 -8.64
N CYS A 93 -5.08 -4.95 -9.21
CA CYS A 93 -6.37 -5.50 -9.61
C CYS A 93 -6.32 -5.95 -11.07
N MET A 94 -6.59 -7.24 -11.30
CA MET A 94 -6.58 -7.86 -12.63
C MET A 94 -7.88 -7.61 -13.42
N GLY A 95 -8.84 -6.92 -12.82
CA GLY A 95 -10.16 -6.58 -13.34
C GLY A 95 -10.85 -5.61 -12.38
N SER A 96 -12.18 -5.62 -12.36
CA SER A 96 -12.96 -4.89 -11.36
C SER A 96 -12.64 -5.44 -9.97
N CYS A 97 -12.33 -4.57 -9.02
CA CYS A 97 -12.07 -4.96 -7.63
C CYS A 97 -12.67 -3.92 -6.69
N THR A 98 -12.95 -4.31 -5.44
CA THR A 98 -13.41 -3.38 -4.41
C THR A 98 -12.34 -3.21 -3.33
N LEU A 99 -11.95 -1.98 -3.06
CA LEU A 99 -11.03 -1.63 -1.97
C LEU A 99 -11.81 -0.85 -0.90
N LYS A 100 -11.83 -1.33 0.34
CA LYS A 100 -12.54 -0.67 1.46
C LYS A 100 -11.60 -0.43 2.63
N ASN A 101 -11.47 0.81 3.09
CA ASN A 101 -10.64 1.13 4.26
C ASN A 101 -9.17 0.66 4.09
N VAL A 102 -8.58 1.02 2.94
CA VAL A 102 -7.18 0.74 2.56
C VAL A 102 -6.36 2.02 2.73
N TRP A 103 -5.19 1.91 3.36
CA TRP A 103 -4.34 3.04 3.76
C TRP A 103 -2.89 2.87 3.35
#